data_AF-A0A8T4XYX2-F1
#
_entry.id   AF-A0A8T4XYX2-F1
#
_cell.length_a   1.000
_cell.length_b   1.000
_cell.length_c   1.000
_cell.angle_alpha   90.00
_cell.angle_beta   90.00
_cell.angle_gamma   90.00
#
_symmetry.space_group_name_H-M   'P 1'
#
loop_
_entity.id
_entity.type
_entity.pdbx_description
1 polymer ?
#
loop_
_entity_poly.entity_id
_entity_poly.type
_entity_poly.pdbx_seq_one_letter_code
_entity_poly.pdbx_strand_id
1 'polypeptide(L)'
;MGFEEGALEFLKSEREGVEDIKRVFNAIPSCYGQPGGAWAPQVYLALKLLEIPTYLDLTDFIDLYGRPFWYCGILNILNLTGFRGGVIGLNFELGISGFIDKAIGEFNEIYQRILDGDKWGIISVFNHPCTLVTKEFWDAVNFSGGLNTPMNWLKPAELKPRDWIDAGYVDFDKFVKHVKSKPFVEVVTASELHHLFRDYALNRFFNKNEIACLASDLISISFREINNAYVSASEIFWLITASLAEYKTNGILPSKVKNNYPLGPYRLFKSDSLDMVKLEEFLKVSYDVKLFIESNNRIPDSIEINSVKVSPVDFLASEAELYMELYRGEKPEEVRLIEGRFEPDSYVSIEGAKSCWRWIIFPKDFEAWNLVELAKLQTWTIKPATLNI
;
A
#
# COMPACT_ATOMS: atom_id res chain seq x y z
N MET A 1 10.04 -0.51 -17.56
CA MET A 1 9.68 0.87 -17.16
C MET A 1 10.06 1.09 -15.71
N GLY A 2 10.57 2.28 -15.40
CA GLY A 2 10.81 2.70 -14.02
C GLY A 2 9.51 2.96 -13.24
N PHE A 3 9.62 3.41 -11.99
CA PHE A 3 8.45 3.70 -11.15
C PHE A 3 7.59 4.83 -11.73
N GLU A 4 8.20 5.99 -12.00
CA GLU A 4 7.51 7.17 -12.54
C GLU A 4 7.04 6.97 -13.98
N GLU A 5 7.90 6.40 -14.83
CA GLU A 5 7.55 6.08 -16.22
C GLU A 5 6.33 5.14 -16.30
N GLY A 6 6.28 4.10 -15.44
CA GLY A 6 5.13 3.20 -15.38
C GLY A 6 3.86 3.88 -14.87
N ALA A 7 3.99 4.85 -13.94
CA ALA A 7 2.85 5.62 -13.45
C ALA A 7 2.30 6.54 -14.55
N LEU A 8 3.17 7.15 -15.36
CA LEU A 8 2.76 7.97 -16.51
C LEU A 8 2.07 7.14 -17.60
N GLU A 9 2.56 5.93 -17.89
CA GLU A 9 1.89 5.04 -18.85
C GLU A 9 0.52 4.56 -18.34
N PHE A 10 0.42 4.28 -17.03
CA PHE A 10 -0.87 3.98 -16.40
C PHE A 10 -1.83 5.16 -16.53
N LEU A 11 -1.39 6.39 -16.21
CA LEU A 11 -2.20 7.59 -16.35
C LEU A 11 -2.68 7.81 -17.78
N LYS A 12 -1.81 7.55 -18.76
CA LYS A 12 -2.16 7.68 -20.17
C LYS A 12 -3.26 6.69 -20.58
N SER A 13 -3.28 5.50 -19.98
CA SER A 13 -4.24 4.44 -20.32
C SER A 13 -5.55 4.55 -19.54
N GLU A 14 -5.50 4.89 -18.25
CA GLU A 14 -6.65 4.77 -17.34
C GLU A 14 -7.37 6.11 -17.08
N ARG A 15 -6.74 7.26 -17.38
CA ARG A 15 -7.33 8.58 -17.11
C ARG A 15 -8.67 8.78 -17.81
N GLU A 16 -8.82 8.28 -19.05
CA GLU A 16 -10.07 8.41 -19.79
C GLU A 16 -11.24 7.76 -19.05
N GLY A 17 -11.03 6.58 -18.45
CA GLY A 17 -12.05 5.91 -17.64
C GLY A 17 -12.47 6.74 -16.40
N VAL A 18 -11.51 7.40 -15.75
CA VAL A 18 -11.81 8.31 -14.63
C VAL A 18 -12.63 9.53 -15.09
N GLU A 19 -12.26 10.13 -16.23
CA GLU A 19 -13.00 11.26 -16.79
C GLU A 19 -14.40 10.86 -17.25
N ASP A 20 -14.57 9.63 -17.76
CA ASP A 20 -15.89 9.09 -18.09
C ASP A 20 -16.77 8.91 -16.85
N ILE A 21 -16.23 8.43 -15.74
CA ILE A 21 -16.98 8.35 -14.47
C ILE A 21 -17.44 9.74 -14.02
N LYS A 22 -16.54 10.74 -14.07
CA LYS A 22 -16.89 12.14 -13.75
C LYS A 22 -17.98 12.67 -14.67
N ARG A 23 -17.85 12.45 -15.98
CA ARG A 23 -18.79 12.95 -16.99
C ARG A 23 -20.17 12.29 -16.89
N VAL A 24 -20.22 10.98 -16.67
CA VAL A 24 -21.47 10.19 -16.68
C VAL A 24 -22.19 10.26 -15.34
N PHE A 25 -21.46 10.18 -14.24
CA PHE A 25 -22.03 10.06 -12.89
C PHE A 25 -21.86 11.31 -12.02
N ASN A 26 -21.13 12.33 -12.49
CA ASN A 26 -20.78 13.52 -11.70
C ASN A 26 -20.10 13.15 -10.37
N ALA A 27 -19.22 12.16 -10.41
CA ALA A 27 -18.52 11.62 -9.24
C ALA A 27 -17.03 11.40 -9.54
N ILE A 28 -16.19 11.54 -8.51
CA ILE A 28 -14.77 11.14 -8.57
C ILE A 28 -14.69 9.71 -8.01
N PRO A 29 -13.95 8.79 -8.66
CA PRO A 29 -13.78 7.44 -8.13
C PRO A 29 -13.17 7.45 -6.73
N SER A 30 -13.85 6.84 -5.77
CA SER A 30 -13.34 6.74 -4.40
C SER A 30 -12.36 5.59 -4.19
N CYS A 31 -12.29 4.66 -5.13
CA CYS A 31 -11.36 3.55 -5.09
C CYS A 31 -10.99 3.07 -6.49
N TYR A 32 -9.91 2.31 -6.54
CA TYR A 32 -9.47 1.56 -7.71
C TYR A 32 -9.23 0.11 -7.34
N GLY A 33 -9.63 -0.81 -8.21
CA GLY A 33 -9.31 -2.23 -8.15
C GLY A 33 -8.69 -2.64 -9.49
N GLN A 34 -7.62 -3.42 -9.45
CA GLN A 34 -6.91 -3.82 -10.66
C GLN A 34 -7.68 -4.92 -11.38
N PRO A 35 -7.68 -4.91 -12.72
CA PRO A 35 -8.13 -6.06 -13.49
C PRO A 35 -7.27 -7.30 -13.17
N GLY A 36 -7.88 -8.27 -12.50
CA GLY A 36 -7.31 -9.59 -12.22
C GLY A 36 -5.91 -9.54 -11.60
N GLY A 37 -5.00 -10.38 -12.09
CA GLY A 37 -3.64 -10.49 -11.58
C GLY A 37 -2.66 -9.40 -12.07
N ALA A 38 -3.11 -8.34 -12.74
CA ALA A 38 -2.24 -7.33 -13.35
C ALA A 38 -1.68 -6.29 -12.37
N TRP A 39 -1.40 -6.67 -11.13
CA TRP A 39 -0.96 -5.76 -10.09
C TRP A 39 0.42 -5.15 -10.39
N ALA A 40 0.57 -3.84 -10.13
CA ALA A 40 1.83 -3.13 -10.27
C ALA A 40 1.95 -1.98 -9.23
N PRO A 41 3.14 -1.77 -8.63
CA PRO A 41 3.31 -0.72 -7.60
C PRO A 41 3.27 0.71 -8.17
N GLN A 42 3.49 0.88 -9.47
CA GLN A 42 3.44 2.20 -10.13
C GLN A 42 2.03 2.80 -10.13
N VAL A 43 0.99 1.95 -10.06
CA VAL A 43 -0.42 2.37 -10.00
C VAL A 43 -0.64 3.36 -8.86
N TYR A 44 0.00 3.17 -7.71
CA TYR A 44 -0.22 4.02 -6.54
C TYR A 44 0.16 5.48 -6.74
N LEU A 45 1.25 5.75 -7.48
CA LEU A 45 1.62 7.13 -7.84
C LEU A 45 0.57 7.73 -8.79
N ALA A 46 0.09 6.95 -9.75
CA ALA A 46 -0.98 7.39 -10.65
C ALA A 46 -2.29 7.67 -9.90
N LEU A 47 -2.68 6.81 -8.95
CA LEU A 47 -3.89 7.02 -8.13
C LEU A 47 -3.81 8.31 -7.30
N LYS A 48 -2.63 8.62 -6.73
CA LYS A 48 -2.40 9.90 -6.05
C LYS A 48 -2.62 11.09 -6.98
N LEU A 49 -2.17 11.02 -8.23
CA LEU A 49 -2.36 12.05 -9.25
C LEU A 49 -3.80 12.13 -9.78
N LEU A 50 -4.57 11.04 -9.69
CA LEU A 50 -5.99 10.98 -10.04
C LEU A 50 -6.91 11.29 -8.85
N GLU A 51 -6.36 11.57 -7.67
CA GLU A 51 -7.09 11.82 -6.42
C GLU A 51 -7.97 10.63 -5.99
N ILE A 52 -7.54 9.40 -6.29
CA ILE A 52 -8.23 8.16 -5.88
C ILE A 52 -7.58 7.64 -4.59
N PRO A 53 -8.26 7.71 -3.43
CA PRO A 53 -7.61 7.56 -2.14
C PRO A 53 -7.49 6.11 -1.64
N THR A 54 -8.19 5.17 -2.28
CA THR A 54 -8.30 3.78 -1.82
C THR A 54 -7.99 2.79 -2.94
N TYR A 55 -7.18 1.79 -2.63
CA TYR A 55 -6.97 0.59 -3.44
C TYR A 55 -7.79 -0.54 -2.80
N LEU A 56 -8.76 -1.07 -3.54
CA LEU A 56 -9.68 -2.10 -3.08
C LEU A 56 -9.71 -3.22 -4.10
N ASP A 57 -9.14 -4.36 -3.72
CA ASP A 57 -8.93 -5.49 -4.63
C ASP A 57 -8.59 -6.78 -3.86
N LEU A 58 -8.36 -7.86 -4.59
CA LEU A 58 -7.82 -9.12 -4.08
C LEU A 58 -6.50 -9.44 -4.78
N THR A 59 -5.39 -9.30 -4.04
CA THR A 59 -4.06 -9.71 -4.49
C THR A 59 -3.23 -10.21 -3.32
N ASP A 60 -2.37 -11.19 -3.58
CA ASP A 60 -1.38 -11.69 -2.63
C ASP A 60 -0.02 -10.99 -2.77
N PHE A 61 0.13 -10.02 -3.68
CA PHE A 61 1.43 -9.42 -4.01
C PHE A 61 2.05 -8.68 -2.82
N ILE A 62 1.23 -7.98 -2.04
CA ILE A 62 1.62 -7.21 -0.87
C ILE A 62 0.58 -7.39 0.22
N ASP A 63 1.03 -7.61 1.46
CA ASP A 63 0.15 -7.76 2.62
C ASP A 63 0.81 -7.21 3.89
N LEU A 64 -0.01 -6.68 4.79
CA LEU A 64 0.44 -6.28 6.12
C LEU A 64 -0.43 -6.94 7.18
N TYR A 65 -0.09 -8.18 7.53
CA TYR A 65 -0.76 -8.99 8.56
C TYR A 65 -2.24 -9.27 8.28
N GLY A 66 -2.63 -9.31 7.00
CA GLY A 66 -4.00 -9.55 6.58
C GLY A 66 -5.01 -8.55 7.13
N ARG A 67 -4.62 -7.28 7.25
CA ARG A 67 -5.48 -6.16 7.70
C ARG A 67 -5.31 -4.94 6.78
N PRO A 68 -6.22 -3.95 6.83
CA PRO A 68 -6.03 -2.68 6.13
C PRO A 68 -4.68 -2.01 6.43
N PHE A 69 -4.07 -1.42 5.40
CA PHE A 69 -2.78 -0.73 5.50
C PHE A 69 -2.68 0.46 4.55
N TRP A 70 -1.75 1.37 4.83
CA TRP A 70 -1.36 2.45 3.93
C TRP A 70 -0.14 2.01 3.13
N TYR A 71 -0.13 2.30 1.84
CA TYR A 71 1.02 2.11 0.95
C TYR A 71 0.99 3.19 -0.12
N CYS A 72 2.11 3.88 -0.31
CA CYS A 72 2.26 5.05 -1.17
C CYS A 72 1.26 6.18 -0.86
N GLY A 73 0.77 6.26 0.38
CA GLY A 73 -0.26 7.21 0.81
C GLY A 73 -1.70 6.86 0.38
N ILE A 74 -1.91 5.67 -0.16
CA ILE A 74 -3.24 5.15 -0.55
C ILE A 74 -3.66 4.08 0.48
N LEU A 75 -4.94 4.10 0.86
CA LEU A 75 -5.50 3.11 1.77
C LEU A 75 -5.72 1.79 1.01
N ASN A 76 -5.21 0.69 1.54
CA ASN A 76 -5.34 -0.64 0.96
C ASN A 76 -6.32 -1.48 1.76
N ILE A 77 -7.35 -1.95 1.06
CA ILE A 77 -8.28 -2.98 1.53
C ILE A 77 -8.02 -4.20 0.65
N LEU A 78 -6.97 -4.95 1.01
CA LEU A 78 -6.38 -6.04 0.24
C LEU A 78 -6.16 -7.27 1.11
N ASN A 79 -6.31 -8.45 0.49
CA ASN A 79 -6.04 -9.81 1.00
C ASN A 79 -6.84 -10.24 2.26
N LEU A 80 -6.90 -9.38 3.29
CA LEU A 80 -7.72 -9.50 4.50
C LEU A 80 -7.71 -10.92 5.12
N THR A 81 -6.57 -11.61 5.10
CA THR A 81 -6.42 -12.99 5.61
C THR A 81 -6.19 -13.07 7.12
N GLY A 82 -6.04 -11.92 7.78
CA GLY A 82 -5.71 -11.83 9.19
C GLY A 82 -6.93 -12.02 10.10
N PHE A 83 -6.69 -11.98 11.41
CA PHE A 83 -7.77 -12.14 12.39
C PHE A 83 -8.83 -11.02 12.34
N ARG A 84 -8.52 -9.87 11.72
CA ARG A 84 -9.43 -8.73 11.53
C ARG A 84 -10.02 -8.64 10.12
N GLY A 85 -9.75 -9.64 9.28
CA GLY A 85 -10.10 -9.60 7.87
C GLY A 85 -10.89 -10.84 7.46
N GLY A 86 -11.63 -10.71 6.37
CA GLY A 86 -12.01 -11.85 5.55
C GLY A 86 -12.46 -11.40 4.16
N VAL A 87 -12.31 -12.29 3.19
CA VAL A 87 -12.79 -12.08 1.82
C VAL A 87 -13.74 -13.21 1.45
N ILE A 88 -14.88 -12.87 0.86
CA ILE A 88 -15.87 -13.83 0.38
C ILE A 88 -16.19 -13.51 -1.08
N GLY A 89 -15.94 -14.49 -1.95
CA GLY A 89 -16.31 -14.41 -3.36
C GLY A 89 -17.67 -15.02 -3.62
N LEU A 90 -18.58 -14.23 -4.18
CA LEU A 90 -19.86 -14.72 -4.71
C LEU A 90 -19.77 -14.68 -6.23
N ASN A 91 -19.31 -15.76 -6.87
CA ASN A 91 -19.01 -15.76 -8.31
C ASN A 91 -19.87 -16.74 -9.12
N PHE A 92 -19.25 -17.62 -9.92
CA PHE A 92 -19.93 -18.46 -10.91
C PHE A 92 -20.83 -19.52 -10.27
N GLU A 93 -20.62 -19.82 -8.99
CA GLU A 93 -21.30 -20.86 -8.25
C GLU A 93 -22.68 -20.42 -7.70
N LEU A 94 -23.01 -19.13 -7.78
CA LEU A 94 -24.36 -18.66 -7.45
C LEU A 94 -25.41 -19.37 -8.31
N GLY A 95 -26.45 -19.92 -7.66
CA GLY A 95 -27.48 -20.75 -8.25
C GLY A 95 -27.18 -22.25 -8.22
N ILE A 96 -25.97 -22.66 -7.80
CA ILE A 96 -25.60 -24.07 -7.60
C ILE A 96 -26.00 -24.49 -6.18
N SER A 97 -26.75 -25.60 -6.08
CA SER A 97 -27.21 -26.17 -4.82
C SER A 97 -26.09 -26.29 -3.79
N GLY A 98 -26.31 -25.73 -2.59
CA GLY A 98 -25.39 -25.80 -1.45
C GLY A 98 -24.29 -24.73 -1.44
N PHE A 99 -24.03 -24.02 -2.54
CA PHE A 99 -23.04 -22.95 -2.56
C PHE A 99 -23.38 -21.83 -1.57
N ILE A 100 -24.64 -21.40 -1.55
CA ILE A 100 -25.03 -20.26 -0.72
C ILE A 100 -24.94 -20.57 0.78
N ASP A 101 -25.24 -21.80 1.18
CA ASP A 101 -25.14 -22.22 2.57
C ASP A 101 -23.66 -22.29 3.01
N LYS A 102 -22.75 -22.69 2.09
CA LYS A 102 -21.29 -22.62 2.30
C LYS A 102 -20.83 -21.18 2.49
N ALA A 103 -21.21 -20.26 1.59
CA ALA A 103 -20.84 -18.85 1.69
C ALA A 103 -21.35 -18.20 2.98
N ILE A 104 -22.58 -18.53 3.40
CA ILE A 104 -23.13 -18.09 4.70
C ILE A 104 -22.33 -18.68 5.87
N GLY A 105 -21.93 -19.94 5.79
CA GLY A 105 -21.05 -20.59 6.76
C GLY A 105 -19.72 -19.85 6.90
N GLU A 106 -19.02 -19.63 5.79
CA GLU A 106 -17.75 -18.89 5.74
C GLU A 106 -17.90 -17.47 6.32
N PHE A 107 -18.98 -16.77 5.99
CA PHE A 107 -19.28 -15.46 6.59
C PHE A 107 -19.43 -15.55 8.10
N ASN A 108 -20.17 -16.53 8.62
CA ASN A 108 -20.37 -16.70 10.06
C ASN A 108 -19.05 -17.00 10.79
N GLU A 109 -18.16 -17.78 10.19
CA GLU A 109 -16.84 -18.09 10.74
C GLU A 109 -15.96 -16.85 10.83
N ILE A 110 -15.89 -16.06 9.75
CA ILE A 110 -15.13 -14.80 9.71
C ILE A 110 -15.71 -13.81 10.74
N TYR A 111 -17.04 -13.66 10.75
CA TYR A 111 -17.75 -12.79 11.69
C TYR A 111 -17.45 -13.17 13.14
N GLN A 112 -17.53 -14.45 13.50
CA GLN A 112 -17.23 -14.90 14.87
C GLN A 112 -15.76 -14.67 15.22
N ARG A 113 -14.83 -14.95 14.30
CA ARG A 113 -13.39 -14.69 14.51
C ARG A 113 -13.11 -13.22 14.81
N ILE A 114 -13.77 -12.30 14.11
CA ILE A 114 -13.62 -10.85 14.33
C ILE A 114 -14.15 -10.47 15.71
N LEU A 115 -15.33 -10.97 16.09
CA LEU A 115 -15.92 -10.70 17.41
C LEU A 115 -15.03 -11.22 18.55
N ASP A 116 -14.47 -12.42 18.41
CA ASP A 116 -13.58 -13.02 19.41
C ASP A 116 -12.25 -12.25 19.57
N GLY A 117 -11.90 -11.41 18.59
CA GLY A 117 -10.70 -10.56 18.60
C GLY A 117 -10.81 -9.24 19.37
N ASP A 118 -11.96 -8.98 20.03
CA ASP A 118 -12.27 -7.81 20.88
C ASP A 118 -12.07 -6.43 20.20
N LYS A 119 -12.14 -6.36 18.86
CA LYS A 119 -11.88 -5.14 18.07
C LYS A 119 -12.72 -5.10 16.78
N TRP A 120 -12.51 -4.07 15.99
CA TRP A 120 -13.06 -3.95 14.64
C TRP A 120 -12.45 -4.96 13.65
N GLY A 121 -13.17 -5.23 12.57
CA GLY A 121 -12.69 -5.99 11.42
C GLY A 121 -13.40 -5.60 10.13
N ILE A 122 -12.87 -6.05 8.99
CA ILE A 122 -13.42 -5.82 7.65
C ILE A 122 -13.68 -7.16 6.98
N ILE A 123 -14.90 -7.34 6.47
CA ILE A 123 -15.26 -8.46 5.60
C ILE A 123 -15.53 -7.88 4.22
N SER A 124 -14.66 -8.17 3.25
CA SER A 124 -14.86 -7.80 1.85
C SER A 124 -15.66 -8.88 1.15
N VAL A 125 -16.79 -8.52 0.56
CA VAL A 125 -17.60 -9.42 -0.26
C VAL A 125 -17.56 -8.91 -1.68
N PHE A 126 -17.11 -9.75 -2.62
CA PHE A 126 -17.02 -9.36 -4.02
C PHE A 126 -17.86 -10.28 -4.92
N ASN A 127 -18.41 -9.69 -5.96
CA ASN A 127 -19.13 -10.34 -7.04
C ASN A 127 -18.81 -9.59 -8.34
N HIS A 128 -18.92 -10.28 -9.47
CA HIS A 128 -18.93 -9.64 -10.78
C HIS A 128 -20.31 -9.84 -11.40
N PRO A 129 -21.00 -8.81 -11.90
CA PRO A 129 -22.33 -8.98 -12.49
C PRO A 129 -22.37 -10.04 -13.61
N CYS A 130 -21.27 -10.22 -14.35
CA CYS A 130 -21.18 -11.26 -15.37
C CYS A 130 -21.21 -12.69 -14.79
N THR A 131 -20.66 -12.93 -13.60
CA THR A 131 -20.61 -14.29 -13.01
C THR A 131 -21.99 -14.81 -12.62
N LEU A 132 -23.00 -13.93 -12.51
CA LEU A 132 -24.40 -14.32 -12.35
C LEU A 132 -25.01 -14.89 -13.64
N VAL A 133 -24.52 -14.47 -14.81
CA VAL A 133 -25.18 -14.70 -16.10
C VAL A 133 -24.35 -15.49 -17.11
N THR A 134 -23.02 -15.47 -17.02
CA THR A 134 -22.10 -16.22 -17.89
C THR A 134 -21.46 -17.40 -17.16
N LYS A 135 -21.02 -18.41 -17.91
CA LYS A 135 -20.33 -19.60 -17.39
C LYS A 135 -18.84 -19.36 -17.12
N GLU A 136 -18.28 -18.34 -17.75
CA GLU A 136 -16.87 -17.96 -17.64
C GLU A 136 -16.72 -16.45 -17.83
N PHE A 137 -15.54 -15.93 -17.52
CA PHE A 137 -15.25 -14.53 -17.74
C PHE A 137 -14.94 -14.26 -19.22
N TRP A 138 -15.30 -13.07 -19.69
CA TRP A 138 -15.10 -12.67 -21.09
C TRP A 138 -13.62 -12.51 -21.47
N ASP A 139 -12.76 -12.20 -20.49
CA ASP A 139 -11.32 -12.05 -20.64
C ASP A 139 -10.64 -13.41 -20.92
N ALA A 140 -11.11 -14.49 -20.29
CA ALA A 140 -10.67 -15.85 -20.59
C ALA A 140 -10.98 -16.24 -22.05
N VAL A 141 -12.18 -15.93 -22.53
CA VAL A 141 -12.62 -16.25 -23.90
C VAL A 141 -11.76 -15.53 -24.95
N ASN A 142 -11.37 -14.28 -24.67
CA ASN A 142 -10.80 -13.40 -25.68
C ASN A 142 -9.30 -13.15 -25.52
N PHE A 143 -8.73 -13.28 -24.33
CA PHE A 143 -7.34 -12.89 -24.05
C PHE A 143 -6.50 -13.97 -23.39
N SER A 144 -7.05 -15.17 -23.17
CA SER A 144 -6.33 -16.28 -22.53
C SER A 144 -4.98 -16.56 -23.20
N GLY A 145 -3.94 -16.74 -22.40
CA GLY A 145 -2.60 -17.11 -22.85
C GLY A 145 -1.82 -15.98 -23.54
N GLY A 146 -2.15 -14.72 -23.28
CA GLY A 146 -1.49 -13.56 -23.87
C GLY A 146 -2.04 -13.16 -25.24
N LEU A 147 -3.23 -13.64 -25.61
CA LEU A 147 -3.90 -13.24 -26.84
C LEU A 147 -4.32 -11.78 -26.75
N ASN A 148 -4.06 -11.02 -27.81
CA ASN A 148 -4.58 -9.67 -27.98
C ASN A 148 -5.63 -9.68 -29.11
N THR A 149 -6.82 -10.19 -28.81
CA THR A 149 -7.88 -10.40 -29.81
C THR A 149 -8.37 -9.06 -30.37
N PRO A 150 -8.36 -8.87 -31.70
CA PRO A 150 -8.88 -7.65 -32.32
C PRO A 150 -10.36 -7.40 -31.97
N MET A 151 -10.74 -6.13 -31.86
CA MET A 151 -12.11 -5.72 -31.46
C MET A 151 -13.22 -6.36 -32.30
N ASN A 152 -13.01 -6.54 -33.61
CA ASN A 152 -13.99 -7.15 -34.51
C ASN A 152 -14.06 -8.69 -34.40
N TRP A 153 -13.20 -9.31 -33.61
CA TRP A 153 -13.10 -10.76 -33.41
C TRP A 153 -13.49 -11.21 -32.00
N LEU A 154 -13.88 -10.27 -31.14
CA LEU A 154 -14.34 -10.56 -29.79
C LEU A 154 -15.57 -11.48 -29.82
N LYS A 155 -15.56 -12.48 -28.94
CA LYS A 155 -16.65 -13.45 -28.76
C LYS A 155 -17.33 -13.22 -27.42
N PRO A 156 -18.66 -13.35 -27.33
CA PRO A 156 -19.35 -13.34 -26.06
C PRO A 156 -18.99 -14.58 -25.24
N ALA A 157 -18.96 -14.44 -23.92
CA ALA A 157 -18.91 -15.58 -23.02
C ALA A 157 -20.25 -16.35 -23.05
N GLU A 158 -20.18 -17.66 -22.84
CA GLU A 158 -21.37 -18.52 -22.85
C GLU A 158 -22.32 -18.15 -21.68
N LEU A 159 -23.63 -18.05 -21.97
CA LEU A 159 -24.64 -17.78 -20.95
C LEU A 159 -24.94 -19.02 -20.10
N LYS A 160 -25.27 -18.80 -18.83
CA LYS A 160 -25.84 -19.82 -17.96
C LYS A 160 -27.29 -20.16 -18.37
N PRO A 161 -27.79 -21.36 -18.03
CA PRO A 161 -29.21 -21.67 -18.07
C PRO A 161 -30.05 -20.67 -17.25
N ARG A 162 -31.27 -20.38 -17.70
CA ARG A 162 -32.11 -19.33 -17.08
C ARG A 162 -32.48 -19.63 -15.63
N ASP A 163 -32.79 -20.87 -15.33
CA ASP A 163 -33.08 -21.38 -13.99
C ASP A 163 -31.89 -21.21 -13.02
N TRP A 164 -30.65 -21.39 -13.49
CA TRP A 164 -29.45 -21.12 -12.70
C TRP A 164 -29.28 -19.63 -12.40
N ILE A 165 -29.56 -18.77 -13.39
CA ILE A 165 -29.50 -17.30 -13.22
C ILE A 165 -30.53 -16.86 -12.17
N ASP A 166 -31.78 -17.31 -12.31
CA ASP A 166 -32.87 -16.96 -11.40
C ASP A 166 -32.57 -17.48 -9.97
N ALA A 167 -32.03 -18.70 -9.83
CA ALA A 167 -31.55 -19.22 -8.56
C ALA A 167 -30.38 -18.40 -7.98
N GLY A 168 -29.44 -17.96 -8.81
CA GLY A 168 -28.31 -17.12 -8.39
C GLY A 168 -28.74 -15.77 -7.82
N TYR A 169 -29.78 -15.15 -8.36
CA TYR A 169 -30.36 -13.93 -7.77
C TYR A 169 -31.00 -14.20 -6.39
N VAL A 170 -31.68 -15.33 -6.23
CA VAL A 170 -32.25 -15.74 -4.93
C VAL A 170 -31.15 -15.99 -3.91
N ASP A 171 -30.06 -16.66 -4.31
CA ASP A 171 -28.90 -16.89 -3.46
C ASP A 171 -28.26 -15.58 -3.02
N PHE A 172 -27.99 -14.66 -3.96
CA PHE A 172 -27.41 -13.37 -3.65
C PHE A 172 -28.27 -12.56 -2.65
N ASP A 173 -29.59 -12.51 -2.86
CA ASP A 173 -30.54 -11.87 -1.94
C ASP A 173 -30.53 -12.52 -0.55
N LYS A 174 -30.50 -13.86 -0.49
CA LYS A 174 -30.39 -14.62 0.77
C LYS A 174 -29.12 -14.27 1.54
N PHE A 175 -27.97 -14.19 0.86
CA PHE A 175 -26.70 -13.82 1.49
C PHE A 175 -26.72 -12.39 2.03
N VAL A 176 -27.14 -11.41 1.22
CA VAL A 176 -27.20 -10.00 1.65
C VAL A 176 -28.13 -9.83 2.85
N LYS A 177 -29.30 -10.49 2.86
CA LYS A 177 -30.22 -10.50 4.01
C LYS A 177 -29.57 -11.10 5.26
N HIS A 178 -28.82 -12.18 5.11
CA HIS A 178 -28.10 -12.82 6.21
C HIS A 178 -27.04 -11.87 6.81
N VAL A 179 -26.21 -11.24 5.99
CA VAL A 179 -25.19 -10.27 6.44
C VAL A 179 -25.84 -9.13 7.21
N LYS A 180 -26.90 -8.52 6.66
CA LYS A 180 -27.62 -7.41 7.29
C LYS A 180 -28.35 -7.79 8.58
N SER A 181 -28.59 -9.08 8.82
CA SER A 181 -29.27 -9.54 10.04
C SER A 181 -28.35 -9.62 11.25
N LYS A 182 -27.02 -9.60 11.05
CA LYS A 182 -26.07 -9.72 12.14
C LYS A 182 -25.95 -8.43 12.95
N PRO A 183 -25.88 -8.53 14.30
CA PRO A 183 -25.58 -7.37 15.11
C PRO A 183 -24.14 -6.89 14.84
N PHE A 184 -23.89 -5.61 15.09
CA PHE A 184 -22.56 -4.97 14.96
C PHE A 184 -21.96 -4.97 13.53
N VAL A 185 -22.73 -5.38 12.53
CA VAL A 185 -22.33 -5.27 11.12
C VAL A 185 -22.84 -3.94 10.55
N GLU A 186 -21.91 -3.16 10.03
CA GLU A 186 -22.18 -1.95 9.25
C GLU A 186 -21.71 -2.16 7.81
N VAL A 187 -22.55 -1.82 6.84
CA VAL A 187 -22.19 -1.85 5.42
C VAL A 187 -21.64 -0.49 5.06
N VAL A 188 -20.37 -0.46 4.66
CA VAL A 188 -19.65 0.76 4.32
C VAL A 188 -19.19 0.72 2.86
N THR A 189 -19.02 1.90 2.30
CA THR A 189 -18.46 2.16 0.98
C THR A 189 -16.95 2.39 1.07
N ALA A 190 -16.25 2.32 -0.06
CA ALA A 190 -14.82 2.67 -0.10
C ALA A 190 -14.53 4.13 0.29
N SER A 191 -15.49 5.04 0.04
CA SER A 191 -15.40 6.44 0.50
C SER A 191 -15.41 6.53 2.03
N GLU A 192 -16.33 5.82 2.68
CA GLU A 192 -16.43 5.77 4.14
C GLU A 192 -15.20 5.09 4.76
N LEU A 193 -14.69 4.01 4.15
CA LEU A 193 -13.47 3.35 4.62
C LEU A 193 -12.27 4.30 4.69
N HIS A 194 -12.08 5.16 3.68
CA HIS A 194 -11.01 6.15 3.72
C HIS A 194 -11.12 7.13 4.89
N HIS A 195 -12.35 7.54 5.24
CA HIS A 195 -12.60 8.38 6.40
C HIS A 195 -12.41 7.65 7.73
N LEU A 196 -12.89 6.41 7.82
CA LEU A 196 -12.77 5.57 9.01
C LEU A 196 -11.32 5.25 9.34
N PHE A 197 -10.51 4.94 8.33
CA PHE A 197 -9.10 4.56 8.49
C PHE A 197 -8.11 5.72 8.40
N ARG A 198 -8.58 6.97 8.51
CA ARG A 198 -7.80 8.19 8.28
C ARG A 198 -6.38 8.10 8.84
N ASP A 199 -5.40 8.48 8.01
CA ASP A 199 -4.01 8.57 8.44
C ASP A 199 -3.80 9.77 9.40
N TYR A 200 -3.64 9.46 10.69
CA TYR A 200 -3.42 10.45 11.74
C TYR A 200 -2.01 11.07 11.74
N ALA A 201 -1.07 10.54 10.94
CA ALA A 201 0.25 11.14 10.77
C ALA A 201 0.27 12.20 9.65
N LEU A 202 -0.61 12.09 8.64
CA LEU A 202 -0.53 12.78 7.34
C LEU A 202 -0.40 14.32 7.37
N ASN A 203 -0.76 14.98 8.48
CA ASN A 203 -0.60 16.43 8.66
C ASN A 203 -0.17 16.82 10.08
N ARG A 204 0.30 15.86 10.86
CA ARG A 204 0.64 16.07 12.27
C ARG A 204 1.97 16.81 12.39
N PHE A 205 2.07 17.64 13.43
CA PHE A 205 3.37 18.13 13.92
C PHE A 205 3.85 17.19 15.02
N PHE A 206 5.05 16.65 14.85
CA PHE A 206 5.70 15.81 15.86
C PHE A 206 6.65 16.67 16.67
N ASN A 207 6.55 16.60 17.99
CA ASN A 207 7.46 17.32 18.88
C ASN A 207 8.80 16.57 19.02
N LYS A 208 9.83 17.26 19.52
CA LYS A 208 11.18 16.67 19.67
C LYS A 208 11.22 15.36 20.47
N ASN A 209 10.38 15.18 21.48
CA ASN A 209 10.37 13.96 22.29
C ASN A 209 9.75 12.80 21.51
N GLU A 210 8.75 13.09 20.67
CA GLU A 210 8.16 12.10 19.78
C GLU A 210 9.16 11.65 18.71
N ILE A 211 9.89 12.59 18.12
CA ILE A 211 10.94 12.27 17.12
C ILE A 211 12.07 11.48 17.77
N ALA A 212 12.47 11.81 19.01
CA ALA A 212 13.44 11.00 19.77
C ALA A 212 12.95 9.56 19.99
N CYS A 213 11.66 9.36 20.28
CA CYS A 213 11.07 8.02 20.40
C CYS A 213 11.04 7.27 19.05
N LEU A 214 10.89 7.98 17.93
CA LEU A 214 10.96 7.39 16.59
C LEU A 214 12.41 7.04 16.20
N ALA A 215 13.39 7.81 16.66
CA ALA A 215 14.81 7.61 16.39
C ALA A 215 15.50 6.58 17.30
N SER A 216 14.98 6.35 18.52
CA SER A 216 15.62 5.45 19.49
C SER A 216 15.77 4.02 18.96
N ASP A 217 16.97 3.46 19.02
CA ASP A 217 17.26 2.09 18.56
C ASP A 217 16.86 1.81 17.10
N LEU A 218 16.91 2.82 16.22
CA LEU A 218 16.51 2.72 14.82
C LEU A 218 17.62 2.11 13.93
N ILE A 219 18.10 0.93 14.31
CA ILE A 219 18.95 0.10 13.43
C ILE A 219 18.07 -0.78 12.53
N SER A 220 17.01 -1.36 13.10
CA SER A 220 15.95 -2.03 12.34
C SER A 220 14.88 -1.00 11.99
N ILE A 221 14.80 -0.68 10.69
CA ILE A 221 13.90 0.31 10.13
C ILE A 221 12.60 -0.38 9.75
N SER A 222 11.51 0.12 10.31
CA SER A 222 10.14 -0.23 9.98
C SER A 222 9.22 0.95 10.34
N PHE A 223 7.91 0.79 10.18
CA PHE A 223 6.96 1.73 10.76
C PHE A 223 6.97 1.63 12.30
N ARG A 224 6.59 2.71 12.98
CA ARG A 224 6.44 2.76 14.44
C ARG A 224 5.10 3.35 14.84
N GLU A 225 4.58 2.92 15.97
CA GLU A 225 3.38 3.50 16.58
C GLU A 225 3.78 4.55 17.61
N ILE A 226 3.18 5.73 17.53
CA ILE A 226 3.38 6.78 18.52
C ILE A 226 2.08 7.56 18.72
N ASN A 227 1.62 7.62 19.97
CA ASN A 227 0.42 8.37 20.37
C ASN A 227 -0.78 8.07 19.44
N ASN A 228 -1.11 6.78 19.27
CA ASN A 228 -2.20 6.27 18.43
C ASN A 228 -2.12 6.62 16.93
N ALA A 229 -0.92 6.91 16.43
CA ALA A 229 -0.66 7.08 15.00
C ALA A 229 0.48 6.14 14.59
N TYR A 230 0.32 5.48 13.45
CA TYR A 230 1.43 4.80 12.79
C TYR A 230 2.20 5.77 11.90
N VAL A 231 3.52 5.71 11.97
CA VAL A 231 4.47 6.52 11.20
C VAL A 231 5.33 5.56 10.40
N SER A 232 5.30 5.65 9.07
CA SER A 232 6.07 4.80 8.17
C SER A 232 7.56 5.07 8.26
N ALA A 233 8.38 4.17 7.71
CA ALA A 233 9.82 4.41 7.62
C ALA A 233 10.15 5.69 6.83
N SER A 234 9.37 6.03 5.79
CA SER A 234 9.59 7.24 5.01
C SER A 234 9.23 8.53 5.73
N GLU A 235 8.21 8.49 6.59
CA GLU A 235 7.85 9.60 7.46
C GLU A 235 8.89 9.77 8.58
N ILE A 236 9.38 8.67 9.17
CA ILE A 236 10.48 8.71 10.15
C ILE A 236 11.74 9.30 9.52
N PHE A 237 12.09 8.88 8.29
CA PHE A 237 13.18 9.45 7.51
C PHE A 237 13.04 10.97 7.43
N TRP A 238 11.89 11.46 6.94
CA TRP A 238 11.64 12.88 6.83
C TRP A 238 11.78 13.63 8.16
N LEU A 239 11.15 13.12 9.23
CA LEU A 239 11.12 13.79 10.53
C LEU A 239 12.52 13.97 11.12
N ILE A 240 13.38 12.96 10.99
CA ILE A 240 14.77 13.02 11.47
C ILE A 240 15.61 13.92 10.57
N THR A 241 15.59 13.70 9.25
CA THR A 241 16.35 14.52 8.28
C THR A 241 16.00 16.00 8.42
N ALA A 242 14.72 16.35 8.49
CA ALA A 242 14.28 17.73 8.61
C ALA A 242 14.74 18.37 9.93
N SER A 243 14.76 17.59 11.02
CA SER A 243 15.27 18.06 12.31
C SER A 243 16.77 18.35 12.28
N LEU A 244 17.56 17.48 11.66
CA LEU A 244 19.01 17.66 11.52
C LEU A 244 19.36 18.82 10.57
N ALA A 245 18.60 18.97 9.48
CA ALA A 245 18.71 20.10 8.58
C ALA A 245 18.43 21.45 9.27
N GLU A 246 17.46 21.48 10.19
CA GLU A 246 17.17 22.67 11.00
C GLU A 246 18.24 22.91 12.07
N TYR A 247 18.73 21.85 12.72
CA TYR A 247 19.85 21.92 13.66
C TYR A 247 21.09 22.52 13.02
N LYS A 248 21.42 22.16 11.77
CA LYS A 248 22.52 22.77 11.01
C LYS A 248 22.42 24.30 10.95
N THR A 249 21.20 24.82 10.82
CA THR A 249 20.95 26.25 10.62
C THR A 249 20.91 27.00 11.94
N ASN A 250 20.28 26.41 12.95
CA ASN A 250 19.94 27.10 14.20
C ASN A 250 20.82 26.70 15.39
N GLY A 251 21.60 25.61 15.27
CA GLY A 251 22.40 25.05 16.37
C GLY A 251 21.59 24.37 17.48
N ILE A 252 20.27 24.24 17.30
CA ILE A 252 19.35 23.59 18.25
C ILE A 252 18.32 22.75 17.47
N LEU A 253 17.92 21.62 18.06
CA LEU A 253 16.87 20.79 17.47
C LEU A 253 15.52 21.52 17.53
N PRO A 254 14.69 21.43 16.48
CA PRO A 254 13.38 22.06 16.49
C PRO A 254 12.48 21.55 17.62
N SER A 255 11.62 22.43 18.13
CA SER A 255 10.59 22.02 19.09
C SER A 255 9.54 21.10 18.48
N LYS A 256 9.25 21.27 17.18
CA LYS A 256 8.30 20.47 16.41
C LYS A 256 8.65 20.47 14.92
N VAL A 257 8.36 19.37 14.24
CA VAL A 257 8.51 19.22 12.78
C VAL A 257 7.17 18.80 12.18
N LYS A 258 6.75 19.46 11.09
CA LYS A 258 5.57 19.04 10.33
C LYS A 258 5.91 17.75 9.58
N ASN A 259 5.05 16.74 9.69
CA ASN A 259 5.24 15.52 8.94
C ASN A 259 5.14 15.73 7.42
N ASN A 260 5.87 14.90 6.69
CA ASN A 260 5.81 14.72 5.26
C ASN A 260 5.97 13.22 5.00
N TYR A 261 5.40 12.74 3.90
CA TYR A 261 5.25 11.32 3.60
C TYR A 261 5.84 11.02 2.21
N PRO A 262 7.17 11.18 2.05
CA PRO A 262 7.81 10.93 0.77
C PRO A 262 7.62 9.47 0.35
N LEU A 263 7.61 9.24 -0.96
CA LEU A 263 7.77 7.92 -1.54
C LEU A 263 9.15 7.33 -1.18
N GLY A 264 9.28 6.02 -1.29
CA GLY A 264 10.57 5.36 -1.17
C GLY A 264 11.50 5.69 -2.35
N PRO A 265 12.77 5.28 -2.28
CA PRO A 265 13.69 5.39 -3.41
C PRO A 265 13.16 4.65 -4.64
N TYR A 266 13.60 5.04 -5.84
CA TYR A 266 13.23 4.38 -7.09
C TYR A 266 14.22 3.31 -7.52
N ARG A 267 15.40 3.28 -6.88
CA ARG A 267 16.43 2.28 -7.13
C ARG A 267 17.03 1.81 -5.81
N LEU A 268 17.34 0.52 -5.74
CA LEU A 268 18.14 -0.02 -4.66
C LEU A 268 19.58 0.46 -4.82
N PHE A 269 20.19 0.86 -3.70
CA PHE A 269 21.60 1.22 -3.64
C PHE A 269 22.24 0.56 -2.44
N LYS A 270 23.47 0.08 -2.61
CA LYS A 270 24.30 -0.48 -1.54
C LYS A 270 25.44 0.49 -1.24
N SER A 271 25.64 0.81 0.02
CA SER A 271 26.70 1.71 0.47
C SER A 271 28.10 1.23 0.07
N ASP A 272 29.00 2.17 -0.20
CA ASP A 272 30.40 1.89 -0.55
C ASP A 272 31.19 1.39 0.69
N SER A 273 31.42 2.30 1.65
CA SER A 273 32.01 2.03 2.97
C SER A 273 31.24 2.80 4.05
N LEU A 274 31.24 2.28 5.27
CA LEU A 274 30.59 2.90 6.43
C LEU A 274 31.67 3.39 7.40
N ASP A 275 32.25 4.53 7.07
CA ASP A 275 33.33 5.17 7.83
C ASP A 275 32.78 6.30 8.74
N MET A 276 33.67 6.92 9.52
CA MET A 276 33.36 8.16 10.25
C MET A 276 33.38 9.34 9.28
N VAL A 277 32.46 10.28 9.45
CA VAL A 277 32.42 11.54 8.68
C VAL A 277 32.32 12.73 9.63
N LYS A 278 32.75 13.92 9.22
CA LYS A 278 32.65 15.10 10.08
C LYS A 278 31.19 15.48 10.32
N LEU A 279 30.86 15.94 11.53
CA LEU A 279 29.50 16.39 11.87
C LEU A 279 28.97 17.46 10.89
N GLU A 280 29.79 18.45 10.55
CA GLU A 280 29.39 19.54 9.65
C GLU A 280 29.06 19.04 8.22
N GLU A 281 29.81 18.04 7.74
CA GLU A 281 29.59 17.42 6.43
C GLU A 281 28.29 16.62 6.43
N PHE A 282 28.05 15.81 7.47
CA PHE A 282 26.83 15.03 7.63
C PHE A 282 25.59 15.93 7.73
N LEU A 283 25.62 16.96 8.58
CA LEU A 283 24.52 17.93 8.71
C LEU A 283 24.24 18.68 7.40
N LYS A 284 25.28 19.05 6.64
CA LYS A 284 25.11 19.64 5.31
C LYS A 284 24.36 18.69 4.39
N VAL A 285 24.71 17.41 4.39
CA VAL A 285 24.03 16.41 3.58
C VAL A 285 22.59 16.19 4.04
N SER A 286 22.28 16.14 5.35
CA SER A 286 20.87 16.09 5.80
C SER A 286 20.06 17.29 5.29
N TYR A 287 20.66 18.49 5.22
CA TYR A 287 20.02 19.66 4.61
C TYR A 287 19.79 19.48 3.10
N ASP A 288 20.77 18.98 2.35
CA ASP A 288 20.66 18.73 0.91
C ASP A 288 19.60 17.64 0.61
N VAL A 289 19.54 16.58 1.44
CA VAL A 289 18.53 15.51 1.37
C VAL A 289 17.13 16.05 1.67
N LYS A 290 16.97 16.92 2.67
CA LYS A 290 15.69 17.60 2.94
C LYS A 290 15.19 18.34 1.69
N LEU A 291 16.06 19.14 1.05
CA LEU A 291 15.71 19.88 -0.16
C LEU A 291 15.35 18.96 -1.34
N PHE A 292 16.07 17.84 -1.48
CA PHE A 292 15.74 16.82 -2.47
C PHE A 292 14.33 16.26 -2.24
N ILE A 293 14.00 15.88 -1.00
CA ILE A 293 12.67 15.35 -0.65
C ILE A 293 11.58 16.38 -0.93
N GLU A 294 11.77 17.65 -0.55
CA GLU A 294 10.82 18.72 -0.80
C GLU A 294 10.57 18.95 -2.30
N SER A 295 11.59 18.75 -3.14
CA SER A 295 11.51 18.97 -4.59
C SER A 295 10.96 17.76 -5.35
N ASN A 296 11.22 16.55 -4.86
CA ASN A 296 10.94 15.30 -5.60
C ASN A 296 9.87 14.42 -4.94
N ASN A 297 9.42 14.74 -3.72
CA ASN A 297 8.46 13.96 -2.93
C ASN A 297 8.82 12.48 -2.76
N ARG A 298 10.13 12.17 -2.75
CA ARG A 298 10.68 10.83 -2.55
C ARG A 298 12.02 10.88 -1.83
N ILE A 299 12.37 9.77 -1.20
CA ILE A 299 13.71 9.54 -0.66
C ILE A 299 14.72 9.40 -1.83
N PRO A 300 15.94 9.97 -1.76
CA PRO A 300 16.97 9.79 -2.77
C PRO A 300 17.34 8.32 -2.99
N ASP A 301 17.82 7.96 -4.17
CA ASP A 301 18.27 6.58 -4.43
C ASP A 301 19.60 6.27 -3.70
N SER A 302 20.45 7.28 -3.54
CA SER A 302 21.72 7.24 -2.81
C SER A 302 22.02 8.62 -2.24
N ILE A 303 22.74 8.68 -1.14
CA ILE A 303 23.15 9.91 -0.47
C ILE A 303 24.69 9.98 -0.52
N GLU A 304 25.26 11.07 -1.03
CA GLU A 304 26.71 11.23 -1.14
C GLU A 304 27.26 12.13 -0.02
N ILE A 305 28.16 11.58 0.80
CA ILE A 305 28.84 12.28 1.89
C ILE A 305 30.34 12.22 1.61
N ASN A 306 30.94 13.35 1.22
CA ASN A 306 32.36 13.46 0.91
C ASN A 306 32.89 12.36 -0.05
N SER A 307 32.20 12.19 -1.20
CA SER A 307 32.49 11.16 -2.21
C SER A 307 32.19 9.71 -1.82
N VAL A 308 31.73 9.45 -0.59
CA VAL A 308 31.21 8.13 -0.17
C VAL A 308 29.72 8.10 -0.42
N LYS A 309 29.23 7.10 -1.16
CA LYS A 309 27.79 6.92 -1.36
C LYS A 309 27.23 5.97 -0.32
N VAL A 310 26.14 6.41 0.31
CA VAL A 310 25.43 5.73 1.38
C VAL A 310 24.01 5.42 0.91
N SER A 311 23.51 4.25 1.26
CA SER A 311 22.12 3.85 1.02
C SER A 311 21.17 4.66 1.91
N PRO A 312 19.90 4.84 1.51
CA PRO A 312 18.92 5.49 2.37
C PRO A 312 18.70 4.78 3.72
N VAL A 313 18.88 3.47 3.75
CA VAL A 313 18.75 2.64 4.95
C VAL A 313 19.85 3.00 5.96
N ASP A 314 21.10 2.98 5.51
CA ASP A 314 22.26 3.26 6.37
C ASP A 314 22.30 4.74 6.77
N PHE A 315 21.90 5.64 5.86
CA PHE A 315 21.78 7.05 6.16
C PHE A 315 20.77 7.30 7.28
N LEU A 316 19.57 6.72 7.22
CA LEU A 316 18.56 6.87 8.27
C LEU A 316 19.04 6.32 9.62
N ALA A 317 19.68 5.15 9.65
CA ALA A 317 20.23 4.60 10.88
C ALA A 317 21.29 5.53 11.49
N SER A 318 22.14 6.12 10.65
CA SER A 318 23.16 7.10 11.05
C SER A 318 22.53 8.42 11.55
N GLU A 319 21.50 8.92 10.85
CA GLU A 319 20.76 10.12 11.26
C GLU A 319 20.07 9.93 12.60
N ALA A 320 19.50 8.75 12.85
CA ALA A 320 18.81 8.45 14.09
C ALA A 320 19.76 8.45 15.30
N GLU A 321 20.95 7.86 15.17
CA GLU A 321 21.96 7.88 16.24
C GLU A 321 22.42 9.32 16.52
N LEU A 322 22.76 10.09 15.48
CA LEU A 322 23.14 11.49 15.63
C LEU A 322 22.03 12.32 16.26
N TYR A 323 20.77 12.12 15.84
CA TYR A 323 19.63 12.81 16.42
C TYR A 323 19.56 12.55 17.93
N MET A 324 19.78 11.30 18.35
CA MET A 324 19.73 10.92 19.77
C MET A 324 20.87 11.51 20.59
N GLU A 325 22.09 11.59 20.05
CA GLU A 325 23.21 12.31 20.67
C GLU A 325 22.86 13.79 20.88
N LEU A 326 22.43 14.48 19.82
CA LEU A 326 22.03 15.89 19.87
C LEU A 326 20.86 16.12 20.84
N TYR A 327 19.90 15.19 20.91
CA TYR A 327 18.77 15.25 21.83
C TYR A 327 19.20 15.15 23.30
N ARG A 328 20.26 14.38 23.60
CA ARG A 328 20.89 14.31 24.93
C ARG A 328 21.77 15.52 25.26
N GLY A 329 21.97 16.42 24.29
CA GLY A 329 22.88 17.57 24.42
C GLY A 329 24.34 17.22 24.13
N GLU A 330 24.60 16.04 23.57
CA GLU A 330 25.91 15.62 23.09
C GLU A 330 26.12 16.19 21.69
N LYS A 331 27.26 16.83 21.44
CA LYS A 331 27.63 17.32 20.10
C LYS A 331 28.93 16.62 19.68
N PRO A 332 28.87 15.54 18.90
CA PRO A 332 30.08 14.85 18.47
C PRO A 332 30.87 15.70 17.47
N GLU A 333 32.17 15.45 17.33
CA GLU A 333 32.97 16.04 16.25
C GLU A 333 32.78 15.27 14.93
N GLU A 334 32.55 13.96 15.03
CA GLU A 334 32.38 13.02 13.93
C GLU A 334 31.15 12.14 14.12
N VAL A 335 30.49 11.80 13.02
CA VAL A 335 29.32 10.94 12.96
C VAL A 335 29.74 9.59 12.41
N ARG A 336 29.35 8.53 13.11
CA ARG A 336 29.55 7.16 12.63
C ARG A 336 28.46 6.80 11.64
N LEU A 337 28.85 6.34 10.46
CA LEU A 337 27.91 5.68 9.55
C LEU A 337 27.57 4.28 10.06
N ILE A 338 26.27 3.98 10.14
CA ILE A 338 25.72 2.76 10.73
C ILE A 338 25.04 1.92 9.65
N GLU A 339 25.31 0.61 9.66
CA GLU A 339 24.61 -0.35 8.82
C GLU A 339 23.18 -0.54 9.36
N GLY A 340 22.19 -0.14 8.58
CA GLY A 340 20.79 -0.32 8.91
C GLY A 340 20.23 -1.62 8.35
N ARG A 341 19.09 -2.04 8.89
CA ARG A 341 18.32 -3.19 8.39
C ARG A 341 16.92 -2.75 8.04
N PHE A 342 16.51 -2.96 6.79
CA PHE A 342 15.18 -2.61 6.32
C PHE A 342 14.27 -3.83 6.34
N GLU A 343 13.26 -3.83 7.21
CA GLU A 343 12.30 -4.93 7.37
C GLU A 343 11.08 -4.88 6.42
N PRO A 344 10.56 -3.70 6.01
CA PRO A 344 9.30 -3.64 5.27
C PRO A 344 9.30 -4.30 3.90
N ASP A 345 10.44 -4.62 3.31
CA ASP A 345 10.50 -5.34 2.03
C ASP A 345 9.92 -6.76 2.12
N SER A 346 9.92 -7.36 3.31
CA SER A 346 9.34 -8.67 3.62
C SER A 346 7.83 -8.74 3.45
N TYR A 347 7.14 -7.59 3.41
CA TYR A 347 5.69 -7.51 3.17
C TYR A 347 5.32 -7.71 1.69
N VAL A 348 6.30 -7.78 0.78
CA VAL A 348 6.09 -8.13 -0.63
C VAL A 348 6.31 -9.64 -0.82
N SER A 349 5.27 -10.32 -1.31
CA SER A 349 5.29 -11.77 -1.47
C SER A 349 5.78 -12.19 -2.86
N ILE A 350 6.90 -12.91 -2.90
CA ILE A 350 7.39 -13.52 -4.15
C ILE A 350 6.38 -14.55 -4.70
N GLU A 351 5.80 -15.38 -3.82
CA GLU A 351 4.80 -16.37 -4.24
C GLU A 351 3.47 -15.70 -4.63
N GLY A 352 3.09 -14.62 -3.94
CA GLY A 352 1.94 -13.80 -4.32
C GLY A 352 2.11 -13.13 -5.68
N ALA A 353 3.31 -12.64 -5.98
CA ALA A 353 3.65 -12.11 -7.30
C ALA A 353 3.54 -13.18 -8.40
N LYS A 354 4.10 -14.37 -8.17
CA LYS A 354 3.95 -15.50 -9.10
C LYS A 354 2.48 -15.88 -9.30
N SER A 355 1.68 -15.91 -8.23
CA SER A 355 0.24 -16.19 -8.29
C SER A 355 -0.49 -15.20 -9.20
N CYS A 356 -0.22 -13.90 -9.04
CA CYS A 356 -0.78 -12.84 -9.89
C CYS A 356 -0.44 -13.05 -11.37
N TRP A 357 0.79 -13.45 -11.69
CA TRP A 357 1.22 -13.71 -13.07
C TRP A 357 0.64 -15.00 -13.68
N ARG A 358 -0.08 -15.81 -12.90
CA ARG A 358 -0.83 -16.97 -13.41
C ARG A 358 -2.26 -16.62 -13.83
N TRP A 359 -2.66 -15.35 -13.77
CA TRP A 359 -3.95 -14.93 -14.30
C TRP A 359 -4.06 -15.30 -15.79
N ILE A 360 -5.23 -15.81 -16.18
CA ILE A 360 -5.43 -16.55 -17.43
C ILE A 360 -5.07 -15.74 -18.68
N ILE A 361 -5.18 -14.41 -18.64
CA ILE A 361 -4.89 -13.56 -19.79
C ILE A 361 -3.41 -13.44 -20.08
N PHE A 362 -2.53 -13.77 -19.13
CA PHE A 362 -1.10 -13.66 -19.35
C PHE A 362 -0.56 -14.86 -20.14
N PRO A 363 0.55 -14.67 -20.89
CA PRO A 363 1.32 -15.79 -21.39
C PRO A 363 1.68 -16.76 -20.26
N LYS A 364 1.68 -18.06 -20.54
CA LYS A 364 1.91 -19.12 -19.54
C LYS A 364 3.17 -18.90 -18.68
N ASP A 365 4.23 -18.39 -19.30
CA ASP A 365 5.54 -18.17 -18.69
C ASP A 365 5.81 -16.68 -18.40
N PHE A 366 4.76 -15.87 -18.29
CA PHE A 366 4.89 -14.45 -17.95
C PHE A 366 5.49 -14.26 -16.56
N GLU A 367 6.50 -13.40 -16.47
CA GLU A 367 7.14 -12.98 -15.23
C GLU A 367 7.50 -11.50 -15.32
N ALA A 368 7.34 -10.76 -14.22
CA ALA A 368 7.59 -9.34 -14.16
C ALA A 368 8.36 -8.96 -12.88
N TRP A 369 9.53 -9.57 -12.67
CA TRP A 369 10.34 -9.43 -11.46
C TRP A 369 10.68 -7.98 -11.07
N ASN A 370 10.80 -7.09 -12.05
CA ASN A 370 10.99 -5.66 -11.78
C ASN A 370 9.85 -5.05 -10.94
N LEU A 371 8.63 -5.57 -11.03
CA LEU A 371 7.51 -5.13 -10.19
C LEU A 371 7.72 -5.50 -8.71
N VAL A 372 8.36 -6.64 -8.43
CA VAL A 372 8.71 -7.06 -7.06
C VAL A 372 9.72 -6.08 -6.46
N GLU A 373 10.77 -5.75 -7.20
CA GLU A 373 11.80 -4.81 -6.75
C GLU A 373 11.22 -3.41 -6.52
N LEU A 374 10.41 -2.91 -7.46
CA LEU A 374 9.72 -1.63 -7.29
C LEU A 374 8.76 -1.64 -6.10
N ALA A 375 8.05 -2.75 -5.87
CA ALA A 375 7.12 -2.85 -4.75
C ALA A 375 7.86 -2.77 -3.41
N LYS A 376 8.96 -3.51 -3.27
CA LYS A 376 9.83 -3.49 -2.10
C LYS A 376 10.41 -2.11 -1.84
N LEU A 377 10.85 -1.42 -2.89
CA LEU A 377 11.40 -0.07 -2.75
C LEU A 377 10.37 0.95 -2.23
N GLN A 378 9.08 0.70 -2.44
CA GLN A 378 8.02 1.59 -1.94
C GLN A 378 7.42 1.15 -0.60
N THR A 379 7.83 0.01 -0.02
CA THR A 379 7.39 -0.36 1.35
C THR A 379 7.98 0.55 2.42
N TRP A 380 8.87 1.47 2.07
CA TRP A 380 9.22 2.62 2.90
C TRP A 380 7.98 3.40 3.39
N THR A 381 6.92 3.39 2.60
CA THR A 381 5.65 4.06 2.90
C THR A 381 4.64 3.16 3.62
N ILE A 382 4.93 1.87 3.78
CA ILE A 382 3.97 0.92 4.32
C ILE A 382 3.77 1.17 5.81
N LYS A 383 2.51 1.19 6.25
CA LYS A 383 2.16 1.22 7.67
C LYS A 383 0.73 0.72 7.91
N PRO A 384 0.40 0.24 9.11
CA PRO A 384 -0.95 -0.18 9.43
C PRO A 384 -1.98 0.94 9.27
N ALA A 385 -3.18 0.57 8.83
CA ALA A 385 -4.37 1.42 8.96
C ALA A 385 -5.18 0.91 10.15
N THR A 386 -5.64 1.84 11.00
CA THR A 386 -6.38 1.49 12.22
C THR A 386 -7.58 2.39 12.42
N LEU A 387 -8.69 1.79 12.87
CA LEU A 387 -9.81 2.55 13.43
C LEU A 387 -9.48 2.94 14.87
N ASN A 388 -9.63 4.22 15.17
CA ASN A 388 -9.69 4.72 16.54
C ASN A 388 -11.17 4.78 16.93
N ILE A 389 -11.67 3.68 17.52
CA ILE A 389 -13.03 3.56 18.07
C ILE A 389 -12.97 3.77 19.57
#